data_AF-A0A127STZ5-F1
#
_entry.id   AF-A0A127STZ5-F1
#
_cell.length_a   1.000
_cell.length_b   1.000
_cell.length_c   1.000
_cell.angle_alpha   90.00
_cell.angle_beta   90.00
_cell.angle_gamma   90.00
#
_symmetry.space_group_name_H-M   'P 1'
#
loop_
_entity.id
_entity.type
_entity.pdbx_description
1 polymer ?
#
loop_
_entity_poly.entity_id
_entity_poly.type
_entity_poly.pdbx_seq_one_letter_code
_entity_poly.pdbx_strand_id
1 'polypeptide(L)' 'VSMIPWSTFDGFNLNLQKGYDYLIPIFTMGKYYRDDEKIILPLAIQVHHAVCDGFHICRFVNELQELINS' A
#
# COMPACT_ATOMS: atom_id res chain seq x y z
N VAL A 1 -8.71 -1.82 -4.37
CA VAL A 1 -7.38 -1.57 -4.98
C VAL A 1 -7.53 -0.48 -6.02
N SER A 2 -6.62 0.50 -6.04
CA SER A 2 -6.58 1.60 -7.00
C SER A 2 -5.15 1.85 -7.48
N MET A 3 -4.99 2.59 -8.59
CA MET A 3 -3.69 2.95 -9.15
C MET A 3 -3.69 4.37 -9.71
N ILE A 4 -2.60 5.10 -9.48
CA ILE A 4 -2.28 6.39 -10.10
C ILE A 4 -1.10 6.16 -11.05
N PRO A 5 -1.32 5.67 -12.28
CA PRO A 5 -0.25 5.24 -13.17
C PRO A 5 0.58 6.40 -13.76
N TRP A 6 0.12 7.64 -13.59
CA TRP A 6 0.77 8.82 -14.17
C TRP A 6 1.81 9.47 -13.26
N SER A 7 1.79 9.23 -11.95
CA SER A 7 2.68 9.86 -10.97
C SER A 7 3.18 8.88 -9.92
N THR A 8 4.42 9.04 -9.48
CA THR A 8 4.96 8.38 -8.28
C THR A 8 4.60 9.18 -7.03
N PHE A 9 4.72 8.57 -5.85
CA PHE A 9 4.56 9.21 -4.55
C PHE A 9 5.40 8.50 -3.49
N ASP A 10 5.79 9.24 -2.45
CA ASP A 10 6.42 8.68 -1.24
C ASP A 10 5.38 8.46 -0.12
N GLY A 11 4.25 9.16 -0.17
CA GLY A 11 3.16 9.02 0.77
C GLY A 11 1.80 9.34 0.14
N PHE A 12 0.78 8.57 0.50
CA PHE A 12 -0.59 8.74 0.03
C PHE A 12 -1.57 8.39 1.15
N ASN A 13 -2.54 9.27 1.42
CA ASN A 13 -3.53 9.10 2.48
C ASN A 13 -4.91 9.57 2.00
N LEU A 14 -5.96 8.79 2.28
CA LEU A 14 -7.33 9.19 2.03
C LEU A 14 -7.94 9.74 3.33
N ASN A 15 -8.46 10.96 3.25
CA ASN A 15 -9.28 11.55 4.30
C ASN A 15 -10.72 11.01 4.19
N LEU A 16 -11.04 9.98 4.97
CA LEU A 16 -12.36 9.34 4.98
C LEU A 16 -13.26 10.01 6.03
N GLN A 17 -14.27 10.78 5.59
CA GLN A 17 -15.20 11.45 6.50
C GLN A 17 -16.00 10.48 7.39
N LYS A 18 -16.19 9.22 6.98
CA LYS A 18 -16.92 8.17 7.72
C LYS A 18 -16.18 6.84 7.72
N GLY A 19 -14.88 6.87 8.04
CA GLY A 19 -14.00 5.69 7.96
C GLY A 19 -14.05 4.70 9.14
N TYR A 20 -14.77 5.02 10.23
CA TYR A 20 -14.70 4.25 11.48
C TYR A 20 -15.17 2.79 11.36
N ASP A 21 -16.18 2.52 10.54
CA ASP A 21 -16.69 1.16 10.32
C ASP A 21 -16.12 0.50 9.06
N TYR A 22 -15.21 1.19 8.36
CA TYR A 22 -14.60 0.68 7.14
C TYR A 22 -13.36 -0.16 7.48
N LEU A 23 -13.60 -1.46 7.72
CA LEU A 23 -12.56 -2.41 8.13
C LEU A 23 -11.77 -3.01 6.95
N ILE A 24 -12.24 -2.82 5.72
CA ILE A 24 -11.63 -3.40 4.53
C ILE A 24 -10.35 -2.61 4.19
N PRO A 25 -9.20 -3.26 3.93
CA PRO A 25 -7.99 -2.56 3.57
C PRO A 25 -8.13 -1.83 2.22
N ILE A 26 -7.58 -0.61 2.15
CA ILE A 26 -7.47 0.15 0.90
C ILE A 26 -6.02 0.13 0.43
N PHE A 27 -5.81 -0.34 -0.79
CA PHE A 27 -4.53 -0.35 -1.47
C PHE A 27 -4.53 0.67 -2.60
N THR A 28 -3.54 1.55 -2.63
CA THR A 28 -3.30 2.50 -3.73
C THR A 28 -1.88 2.37 -4.22
N MET A 29 -1.69 2.17 -5.51
CA MET A 29 -0.37 2.08 -6.15
C MET A 29 -0.04 3.33 -6.95
N GLY A 30 1.23 3.73 -6.94
CA GLY A 30 1.75 4.80 -7.79
C GLY A 30 2.34 4.29 -9.10
N LYS A 31 2.79 5.21 -9.95
CA LYS A 31 3.67 4.89 -11.07
C LYS A 31 4.99 4.33 -10.53
N TYR A 32 5.40 3.16 -11.02
CA TYR A 32 6.70 2.60 -10.68
C TYR A 32 7.83 3.49 -11.22
N TYR A 33 9.00 3.41 -10.59
CA TYR A 33 10.21 4.07 -11.05
C TYR A 33 11.42 3.18 -10.84
N ARG A 34 12.53 3.54 -11.47
CA ARG A 34 13.79 2.83 -11.31
C ARG A 34 14.63 3.53 -10.25
N ASP A 35 15.13 2.75 -9.31
CA ASP A 35 16.07 3.17 -8.27
C ASP A 35 17.29 2.24 -8.35
N ASP A 36 18.38 2.74 -8.91
CA ASP A 36 19.55 1.96 -9.32
C ASP A 36 19.21 0.73 -10.19
N GLU A 37 19.44 -0.47 -9.66
CA GLU A 37 19.16 -1.76 -10.31
C GLU A 37 17.76 -2.30 -9.97
N LYS A 38 16.97 -1.59 -9.17
CA LYS A 38 15.65 -2.02 -8.72
C LYS A 38 14.53 -1.25 -9.42
N ILE A 39 13.42 -1.94 -9.66
CA ILE A 39 12.15 -1.31 -10.01
C ILE A 39 11.35 -1.21 -8.71
N ILE A 40 11.02 0.02 -8.31
CA ILE A 40 10.25 0.30 -7.09
C ILE A 40 8.82 0.66 -7.49
N LEU A 41 7.85 0.01 -6.83
CA LEU A 41 6.43 0.30 -6.97
C LEU A 41 5.92 0.94 -5.66
N PRO A 42 5.53 2.22 -5.66
CA PRO A 42 4.90 2.82 -4.49
C PRO A 42 3.59 2.12 -4.16
N LEU A 43 3.44 1.67 -2.92
CA LEU A 43 2.23 1.03 -2.40
C LEU A 43 1.83 1.69 -1.08
N ALA A 44 0.71 2.40 -1.08
CA ALA A 44 0.07 2.90 0.13
C ALA A 44 -0.99 1.90 0.60
N ILE A 45 -0.92 1.55 1.88
CA ILE A 45 -1.82 0.63 2.56
C ILE A 45 -2.52 1.39 3.68
N GLN A 46 -3.84 1.55 3.58
CA GLN A 46 -4.65 2.16 4.62
C GLN A 46 -5.55 1.09 5.24
N VAL A 47 -5.44 0.93 6.55
CA VAL A 47 -6.19 -0.07 7.32
C VAL A 47 -6.81 0.55 8.57
N HIS A 48 -7.82 -0.14 9.10
CA HIS A 48 -8.43 0.23 10.37
C HIS A 48 -7.71 -0.47 11.54
N HIS A 49 -7.25 0.32 12.53
CA HIS A 49 -6.44 -0.20 13.63
C HIS A 49 -7.16 -1.20 14.55
N ALA A 50 -8.51 -1.22 14.55
CA ALA A 50 -9.28 -2.20 15.32
C ALA A 50 -9.11 -3.66 14.83
N VAL A 51 -8.64 -3.86 13.58
CA VAL A 51 -8.49 -5.21 12.99
C VAL A 51 -7.09 -5.47 12.43
N CYS A 52 -6.26 -4.43 12.29
CA CYS A 52 -4.88 -4.56 11.81
C CYS A 52 -3.95 -3.66 12.63
N ASP A 53 -2.82 -4.21 13.07
CA ASP A 53 -1.71 -3.46 13.65
C ASP A 53 -0.50 -3.47 12.70
N GLY A 54 0.62 -2.91 13.15
CA GLY A 54 1.85 -2.88 12.35
C GLY A 54 2.39 -4.26 11.98
N PHE A 55 2.19 -5.29 12.82
CA PHE A 55 2.64 -6.65 12.53
C PHE A 55 1.93 -7.22 11.30
N HIS A 56 0.61 -7.04 11.21
CA HIS A 56 -0.19 -7.50 10.07
C HIS A 56 0.25 -6.85 8.76
N ILE A 57 0.57 -5.55 8.79
CA ILE A 57 1.02 -4.81 7.61
C ILE A 57 2.42 -5.23 7.18
N CYS A 58 3.36 -5.36 8.13
CA CYS A 58 4.71 -5.85 7.83
C CYS A 58 4.67 -7.26 7.23
N ARG A 59 3.86 -8.16 7.80
CA ARG A 59 3.69 -9.51 7.29
C ARG A 59 3.14 -9.50 5.85
N PHE A 60 2.09 -8.73 5.58
CA PHE A 60 1.51 -8.60 4.25
C PHE A 60 2.53 -8.07 3.23
N VAL A 61 3.28 -7.02 3.55
CA VAL A 61 4.27 -6.43 2.64
C VAL A 61 5.38 -7.42 2.30
N ASN A 62 5.86 -8.17 3.29
CA ASN A 62 6.89 -9.19 3.08
C ASN A 62 6.38 -10.34 2.19
N GLU A 63 5.22 -10.90 2.51
CA GLU A 63 4.61 -11.99 1.73
C GLU A 63 4.29 -11.53 0.29
N LEU A 64 3.80 -10.30 0.12
CA LEU A 64 3.56 -9.73 -1.21
C LEU A 64 4.86 -9.61 -2.01
N GLN A 65 5.94 -9.15 -1.38
CA GLN A 65 7.24 -9.03 -2.05
C GLN A 65 7.83 -10.40 -2.42
N GLU A 66 7.65 -11.42 -1.57
CA GLU A 66 8.03 -12.80 -1.86
C GLU A 66 7.27 -13.34 -3.08
N LEU A 67 5.96 -13.13 -3.15
CA LEU A 67 5.12 -13.54 -4.29
C LEU A 67 5.46 -12.82 -5.60
N ILE A 68 5.98 -11.59 -5.54
CA ILE A 68 6.44 -10.86 -6.73
C ILE A 68 7.78 -11.41 -7.23
N ASN A 69 8.62 -11.92 -6.32
CA ASN A 69 9.95 -12.44 -6.63
C ASN A 69 9.94 -13.91 -7.11
N SER A 70 8.82 -14.62 -6.95
CA SER A 70 8.65 -16.00 -7.43
C SER A 70 8.35 -16.07 -8.92
#